data_AF-A0A3C0C1W4-F1
#
_entry.id   AF-A0A3C0C1W4-F1
#
_cell.length_a   1.000
_cell.length_b   1.000
_cell.length_c   1.000
_cell.angle_alpha   90.00
_cell.angle_beta   90.00
_cell.angle_gamma   90.00
#
_symmetry.space_group_name_H-M   'P 1'
#
loop_
_entity.id
_entity.type
_entity.pdbx_description
1 polymer ?
#
loop_
_entity_poly.entity_id
_entity_poly.type
_entity_poly.pdbx_seq_one_letter_code
_entity_poly.pdbx_strand_id
1 'polypeptide(L)' 'GIGIDVCDISRMRKAISREGFCKRVFSCEEIAYAEAKADPAVHYAAAFAAREALSKATGWGIAGLGIDTCPVQRT' A
#
# COMPACT_ATOMS: atom_id res chain seq x y z
N GLY A 1 3.57 -17.61 9.05
CA GLY A 1 4.59 -16.91 9.84
C GLY A 1 4.04 -15.59 10.35
N ILE A 2 4.86 -14.78 11.01
CA ILE A 2 4.53 -13.40 11.42
C ILE A 2 5.34 -12.46 10.54
N GLY A 3 4.79 -11.29 10.19
CA GLY A 3 5.50 -10.27 9.43
C GLY A 3 5.20 -8.87 9.95
N ILE A 4 6.22 -8.02 9.93
CA ILE A 4 6.15 -6.62 10.33
C ILE A 4 6.81 -5.76 9.27
N ASP A 5 6.24 -4.58 9.03
CA ASP A 5 6.80 -3.59 8.12
C ASP A 5 6.57 -2.17 8.61
N VAL A 6 7.48 -1.27 8.24
CA VAL A 6 7.42 0.17 8.55
C VAL A 6 7.65 0.94 7.26
N CYS A 7 6.69 1.79 6.90
CA CYS A 7 6.75 2.60 5.69
C CYS A 7 6.88 4.09 6.05
N ASP A 8 7.86 4.76 5.44
CA ASP A 8 8.07 6.20 5.59
C ASP A 8 7.05 6.99 4.73
N ILE A 9 6.25 7.84 5.39
CA ILE A 9 5.20 8.65 4.73
C ILE A 9 5.80 9.64 3.74
N SER A 10 6.99 10.20 4.00
CA SER A 10 7.64 11.14 3.09
C SER A 10 8.14 10.44 1.82
N ARG A 11 8.62 9.20 1.94
CA ARG A 11 8.95 8.35 0.79
C ARG A 11 7.69 7.99 0.01
N MET A 12 6.59 7.65 0.68
CA MET A 12 5.32 7.38 0.02
C MET A 12 4.81 8.61 -0.73
N ARG A 13 4.89 9.80 -0.13
CA ARG A 13 4.48 11.06 -0.77
C ARG A 13 5.22 11.31 -2.09
N LYS A 14 6.54 11.04 -2.12
CA LYS A 14 7.36 11.10 -3.34
C LYS A 14 7.02 10.00 -4.36
N ALA A 15 6.54 8.85 -3.91
CA ALA A 15 6.16 7.75 -4.79
C ALA A 15 4.82 8.02 -5.46
N ILE A 16 3.80 8.43 -4.71
CA ILE A 16 2.47 8.74 -5.22
C ILE A 16 2.45 9.98 -6.13
N SER A 17 3.43 10.88 -6.00
CA SER A 17 3.58 12.02 -6.92
C SER A 17 4.05 11.60 -8.31
N ARG A 18 4.50 10.35 -8.50
CA ARG A 18 4.86 9.82 -9.82
C ARG A 18 3.61 9.36 -10.54
N GLU A 19 3.42 9.83 -11.76
CA GLU A 19 2.28 9.48 -12.59
C GLU A 19 2.16 7.96 -12.77
N GLY A 20 0.94 7.45 -12.63
CA GLY A 20 0.65 6.02 -12.78
C GLY A 20 1.18 5.11 -11.67
N PHE A 21 1.82 5.64 -10.62
CA PHE A 21 2.20 4.82 -9.46
C PHE A 21 0.95 4.28 -8.75
N CYS A 22 0.02 5.17 -8.38
CA CYS A 22 -1.15 4.75 -7.61
C CYS A 22 -1.99 3.72 -8.35
N LYS A 23 -2.24 3.91 -9.66
CA LYS A 23 -3.03 2.98 -10.49
C LYS A 23 -2.39 1.60 -10.69
N ARG A 24 -1.06 1.48 -10.55
CA ARG A 24 -0.35 0.20 -10.66
C ARG A 24 -0.28 -0.54 -9.33
N VAL A 25 -0.40 0.19 -8.22
CA VAL A 25 -0.12 -0.31 -6.88
C VAL A 25 -1.40 -0.47 -6.07
N PHE A 26 -2.44 0.33 -6.29
CA PHE A 26 -3.65 0.33 -5.47
C PHE A 26 -4.88 0.11 -6.34
N SER A 27 -5.92 -0.46 -5.74
CA SER A 27 -7.23 -0.60 -6.39
C SER A 27 -7.95 0.75 -6.53
N CYS A 28 -8.97 0.80 -7.38
CA CYS A 28 -9.81 2.00 -7.54
C CYS A 28 -10.46 2.43 -6.22
N GLU A 29 -10.90 1.47 -5.40
CA GLU A 29 -11.52 1.70 -4.09
C GLU A 29 -10.51 2.25 -3.08
N GLU A 30 -9.28 1.72 -3.07
CA GLU A 30 -8.21 2.22 -2.19
C GLU A 30 -7.81 3.65 -2.54
N ILE A 31 -7.71 3.96 -3.84
CA ILE A 31 -7.45 5.31 -4.33
C ILE A 31 -8.58 6.24 -3.90
N ALA A 32 -9.83 5.88 -4.20
CA ALA A 32 -10.98 6.70 -3.83
C ALA A 32 -11.05 6.95 -2.31
N TYR A 33 -10.75 5.93 -1.51
CA TYR A 33 -10.68 6.08 -0.05
C TYR A 33 -9.57 7.02 0.38
N ALA A 34 -8.34 6.84 -0.12
CA ALA A 34 -7.19 7.63 0.29
C ALA A 34 -7.34 9.11 -0.10
N GLU A 35 -7.81 9.38 -1.33
CA GLU A 35 -8.04 10.74 -1.85
C GLU A 35 -9.19 11.46 -1.11
N ALA A 36 -10.13 10.71 -0.51
CA ALA A 36 -11.20 11.30 0.30
C ALA A 36 -10.76 11.72 1.73
N LYS A 37 -9.49 11.51 2.09
CA LYS A 37 -8.95 11.83 3.43
C LYS A 37 -8.06 13.05 3.39
N ALA A 38 -7.86 13.66 4.57
CA ALA A 38 -7.08 14.89 4.72
C ALA A 38 -5.61 14.74 4.27
N ASP A 39 -5.01 13.56 4.45
CA ASP A 39 -3.67 13.26 3.95
C ASP A 39 -3.62 11.87 3.28
N PRO A 40 -3.80 11.80 1.95
CA PRO A 40 -3.80 10.53 1.21
C PRO A 40 -2.52 9.72 1.39
N ALA A 41 -1.36 10.37 1.55
CA ALA A 41 -0.06 9.71 1.64
C ALA A 41 0.04 8.77 2.85
N VAL A 42 -0.60 9.12 3.98
CA VAL A 42 -0.64 8.27 5.18
C VAL A 42 -1.41 6.98 4.90
N HIS A 43 -2.53 7.08 4.20
CA HIS A 43 -3.38 5.92 3.89
C HIS A 43 -2.72 4.99 2.86
N TYR A 44 -2.05 5.55 1.86
CA TYR A 44 -1.24 4.78 0.92
C TYR A 44 -0.06 4.09 1.62
N ALA A 45 0.65 4.78 2.53
CA ALA A 45 1.75 4.21 3.29
C ALA A 45 1.30 3.05 4.17
N ALA A 46 0.18 3.21 4.88
CA ALA A 46 -0.39 2.16 5.71
C ALA A 46 -0.81 0.93 4.90
N ALA A 47 -1.45 1.12 3.74
CA ALA A 47 -1.84 0.00 2.87
C ALA A 47 -0.63 -0.72 2.27
N PHE A 48 0.42 0.02 1.94
CA PHE A 48 1.66 -0.57 1.46
C PHE A 48 2.38 -1.38 2.54
N ALA A 49 2.52 -0.83 3.77
CA ALA A 49 3.10 -1.53 4.90
C ALA A 49 2.33 -2.81 5.26
N ALA A 50 0.99 -2.78 5.22
CA ALA A 50 0.17 -3.95 5.49
C ALA A 50 0.45 -5.11 4.51
N ARG A 51 0.60 -4.80 3.21
CA ARG A 51 0.93 -5.80 2.18
C ARG A 51 2.35 -6.33 2.32
N GLU A 52 3.32 -5.49 2.66
CA GLU A 52 4.69 -5.95 2.95
C GLU A 52 4.74 -6.85 4.18
N ALA A 53 4.06 -6.48 5.26
CA ALA A 53 3.94 -7.30 6.46
C ALA A 53 3.30 -8.66 6.16
N LEU A 54 2.23 -8.69 5.36
CA LEU A 54 1.61 -9.94 4.90
C LEU A 54 2.60 -10.79 4.08
N SER A 55 3.30 -10.18 3.12
CA SER A 55 4.28 -10.90 2.28
C SER A 55 5.42 -11.54 3.09
N LYS A 56 5.83 -10.89 4.20
CA LYS A 56 6.82 -11.40 5.15
C LYS A 56 6.24 -12.54 6.01
N ALA A 57 4.98 -12.42 6.41
CA ALA A 57 4.28 -13.44 7.18
C ALA A 57 4.07 -14.75 6.38
N THR A 58 3.80 -14.64 5.08
CA THR A 58 3.59 -15.78 4.17
C THR A 58 4.89 -16.33 3.59
N GLY A 59 5.94 -15.52 3.50
CA GLY A 59 7.22 -15.91 2.91
C GLY A 59 7.28 -15.83 1.39
N TRP A 60 6.26 -15.27 0.73
CA TRP A 60 6.21 -15.13 -0.74
C TRP A 60 6.99 -13.92 -1.27
N GLY A 61 7.25 -12.92 -0.40
CA GLY A 61 7.80 -11.64 -0.81
C GLY A 61 6.81 -10.80 -1.64
N ILE A 62 7.01 -9.47 -1.69
CA ILE A 62 6.03 -8.56 -2.28
C ILE A 62 5.85 -8.77 -3.80
N ALA A 63 6.91 -9.19 -4.50
CA ALA A 63 6.84 -9.53 -5.91
C ALA A 63 6.06 -10.83 -6.17
N GLY A 64 6.13 -11.80 -5.24
CA GLY A 64 5.41 -13.07 -5.35
C GLY A 64 3.94 -12.97 -4.94
N LEU A 65 3.59 -12.03 -4.05
CA LEU A 65 2.21 -11.76 -3.67
C LEU A 65 1.43 -11.07 -4.82
N GLY A 66 2.09 -10.21 -5.58
CA GLY A 66 1.42 -9.27 -6.47
C GLY A 66 0.85 -8.10 -5.66
N ILE A 67 1.17 -6.87 -6.04
CA ILE A 67 0.82 -5.70 -5.23
C ILE A 67 -0.67 -5.38 -5.37
N ASP A 68 -1.27 -5.73 -6.50
CA ASP A 68 -2.68 -5.55 -6.86
C ASP A 68 -3.62 -6.65 -6.34
N THR A 69 -3.08 -7.80 -5.93
CA THR A 69 -3.89 -9.01 -5.63
C THR A 69 -4.56 -8.98 -4.25
N CYS A 70 -4.10 -8.13 -3.33
CA CYS A 70 -4.57 -8.08 -1.95
C CYS A 70 -4.95 -6.65 -1.54
N PRO A 71 -6.17 -6.18 -1.89
CA PRO A 71 -6.62 -4.84 -1.54
C PRO A 71 -6.86 -4.70 -0.03
N VAL A 72 -6.44 -3.57 0.54
CA VAL A 72 -6.64 -3.30 1.97
C VAL A 72 -7.95 -2.56 2.18
N GLN A 73 -8.98 -3.31 2.59
CA GLN A 73 -10.28 -2.74 2.97
C GLN A 73 -10.24 -2.10 4.36
N ARG A 74 -10.93 -0.98 4.51
CA ARG A 74 -11.07 -0.25 5.78
C ARG A 74 -12.55 -0.01 6.04
N THR A 75 -13.01 -0.42 7.23
CA THR A 75 -14.35 -0.15 7.75
C THR A 75 -14.45 1.23 8.37
#